data_AF-A0A512PG08-F1
#
_entry.id   AF-A0A512PG08-F1
#
_cell.length_a   1.000
_cell.length_b   1.000
_cell.length_c   1.000
_cell.angle_alpha   90.00
_cell.angle_beta   90.00
_cell.angle_gamma   90.00
#
_symmetry.space_group_name_H-M   'P 1'
#
loop_
_entity.id
_entity.type
_entity.pdbx_description
1 polymer ?
#
loop_
_entity_poly.entity_id
_entity_poly.type
_entity_poly.pdbx_seq_one_letter_code
_entity_poly.pdbx_strand_id
1 'polypeptide(L)'
;MSTPGNVPPQAAALHTEALRLGLEDGVDFGVAFLTAQVGSEAILFTGTREGFVVLYQDCDDVRPLFGSPGFDEAARAFLEEASWLAASRGRGPYAGRTRPTGTETWTLDQLTDAFARRTRR
;
A
#
# COMPACT_ATOMS: atom_id res chain seq x y z
N MET A 1 17.11 17.42 11.77
CA MET A 1 16.71 18.15 10.54
C MET A 1 16.75 17.16 9.40
N SER A 2 15.60 16.56 9.06
CA SER A 2 15.48 15.60 7.96
C SER A 2 15.51 16.37 6.64
N THR A 3 16.50 16.10 5.80
CA THR A 3 16.62 16.66 4.45
C THR A 3 15.34 16.32 3.66
N PRO A 4 14.72 17.24 2.89
CA PRO A 4 13.58 16.89 2.05
C PRO A 4 14.04 15.80 1.08
N GLY A 5 13.46 14.60 1.25
CA GLY A 5 13.68 13.49 0.34
C GLY A 5 13.32 13.95 -1.07
N ASN A 6 14.29 13.86 -1.98
CA ASN A 6 14.13 14.25 -3.37
C ASN A 6 12.95 13.47 -3.96
N VAL A 7 11.82 14.13 -4.18
CA VAL A 7 10.65 13.53 -4.82
C VAL A 7 11.06 13.11 -6.21
N PRO A 8 11.03 11.81 -6.56
CA PRO A 8 11.38 11.39 -7.90
C PRO A 8 10.37 11.99 -8.90
N PRO A 9 10.78 12.46 -10.08
CA PRO A 9 9.86 12.88 -11.15
C PRO A 9 8.78 11.85 -11.47
N GLN A 10 9.08 10.57 -11.23
CA GLN A 10 8.17 9.44 -11.40
C GLN A 10 7.00 9.44 -10.39
N ALA A 11 7.08 10.17 -9.28
CA ALA A 11 6.02 10.23 -8.27
C ALA A 11 4.74 10.89 -8.81
N ALA A 12 4.86 11.90 -9.67
CA ALA A 12 3.70 12.51 -10.32
C ALA A 12 3.01 11.55 -11.30
N ALA A 13 3.80 10.74 -12.01
CA ALA A 13 3.28 9.70 -12.89
C ALA A 13 2.56 8.60 -12.09
N LEU A 14 3.12 8.19 -10.95
CA LEU A 14 2.51 7.23 -10.04
C LEU A 14 1.18 7.73 -9.47
N HIS A 15 1.14 8.99 -9.03
CA HIS A 15 -0.09 9.64 -8.55
C HIS A 15 -1.16 9.69 -9.64
N THR A 16 -0.78 10.12 -10.86
CA THR A 16 -1.69 10.14 -12.02
C THR A 16 -2.21 8.74 -12.35
N GLU A 17 -1.37 7.72 -12.28
CA GLU A 17 -1.77 6.33 -12.52
C GLU A 17 -2.75 5.82 -11.46
N ALA A 18 -2.53 6.12 -10.19
CA ALA A 18 -3.46 5.77 -9.11
C ALA A 18 -4.85 6.40 -9.33
N LEU A 19 -4.90 7.68 -9.71
CA LEU A 19 -6.16 8.34 -10.08
C LEU A 19 -6.82 7.67 -11.29
N ARG A 20 -6.04 7.28 -12.31
CA ARG A 20 -6.55 6.59 -13.51
C ARG A 20 -7.18 5.23 -13.18
N LEU A 21 -6.71 4.56 -12.13
CA LEU A 21 -7.29 3.32 -11.63
C LEU A 21 -8.60 3.53 -10.85
N GLY A 22 -9.04 4.78 -10.65
CA GLY A 22 -10.25 5.11 -9.89
C GLY A 22 -10.02 5.10 -8.38
N LEU A 23 -8.78 5.29 -7.93
CA LEU A 23 -8.43 5.47 -6.53
C LEU A 23 -8.56 6.95 -6.14
N GLU A 24 -8.89 7.21 -4.88
CA GLU A 24 -9.07 8.56 -4.35
C GLU A 24 -7.83 9.01 -3.56
N ASP A 25 -7.24 10.15 -3.97
CA ASP A 25 -6.08 10.74 -3.29
C ASP A 25 -6.46 11.25 -1.90
N GLY A 26 -5.61 10.97 -0.91
CA GLY A 26 -5.84 11.25 0.50
C GLY A 26 -6.84 10.30 1.16
N VAL A 27 -7.51 9.43 0.42
CA VAL A 27 -8.48 8.46 0.98
C VAL A 27 -7.98 7.05 0.78
N ASP A 28 -7.78 6.60 -0.45
CA ASP A 28 -7.28 5.25 -0.73
C ASP A 28 -5.75 5.21 -0.75
N PHE A 29 -5.12 6.32 -1.14
CA PHE A 29 -3.67 6.42 -1.21
C PHE A 29 -3.15 7.82 -0.86
N GLY A 30 -1.85 7.90 -0.61
CA GLY A 30 -1.11 9.14 -0.60
C GLY A 30 0.29 8.97 -1.16
N VAL A 31 0.74 9.89 -2.01
CA VAL A 31 2.13 9.96 -2.47
C VAL A 31 2.80 11.11 -1.76
N ALA A 32 3.90 10.82 -1.04
CA ALA A 32 4.63 11.82 -0.27
C ALA A 32 4.91 13.06 -1.13
N PHE A 33 4.70 14.25 -0.54
CA PHE A 33 4.88 15.56 -1.16
C PHE A 33 3.89 15.97 -2.26
N LEU A 34 3.01 15.07 -2.71
CA LEU A 34 1.92 15.38 -3.65
C LEU A 34 0.56 15.42 -2.97
N THR A 35 0.32 14.49 -2.04
CA THR A 35 -0.93 14.43 -1.29
C THR A 35 -0.89 15.45 -0.16
N ALA A 36 -1.82 16.41 -0.22
CA ALA A 36 -1.88 17.51 0.75
C ALA A 36 -2.40 17.07 2.13
N GLN A 37 -3.38 16.17 2.15
CA GLN A 37 -3.97 15.62 3.36
C GLN A 37 -4.28 14.15 3.15
N VAL A 38 -3.96 13.34 4.16
CA VAL A 38 -4.30 11.92 4.21
C VAL A 38 -5.35 11.74 5.29
N GLY A 39 -6.43 11.04 4.98
CA GLY A 39 -7.47 10.65 5.90
C GLY A 39 -6.97 9.65 6.95
N SER A 40 -7.89 9.08 7.71
CA SER A 40 -7.52 8.14 8.78
C SER A 40 -6.81 6.91 8.23
N GLU A 41 -7.29 6.32 7.14
CA GLU A 41 -6.77 5.05 6.63
C GLU A 41 -6.40 5.15 5.15
N ALA A 42 -5.12 4.93 4.80
CA ALA A 42 -4.62 5.03 3.43
C ALA A 42 -3.33 4.23 3.20
N ILE A 43 -3.02 3.94 1.93
CA ILE A 43 -1.71 3.41 1.51
C ILE A 43 -0.79 4.56 1.12
N LEU A 44 0.40 4.64 1.72
CA LEU A 44 1.33 5.72 1.48
C LEU A 44 2.56 5.26 0.69
N PHE A 45 2.98 6.06 -0.27
CA PHE A 45 4.24 5.89 -0.98
C PHE A 45 5.24 6.96 -0.57
N THR A 46 6.42 6.55 -0.09
CA THR A 46 7.47 7.50 0.30
C THR A 46 8.86 7.06 -0.15
N GLY A 47 9.71 8.05 -0.45
CA GLY A 47 11.12 7.85 -0.73
C GLY A 47 11.95 7.95 0.55
N THR A 48 12.95 7.08 0.68
CA THR A 48 13.93 7.07 1.75
C THR A 48 15.34 7.17 1.17
N ARG A 49 16.37 7.23 2.03
CA ARG A 49 17.77 7.19 1.57
C ARG A 49 18.16 5.85 0.95
N GLU A 50 17.46 4.78 1.30
CA GLU A 50 17.80 3.40 0.94
C GLU A 50 16.92 2.86 -0.21
N GLY A 51 15.92 3.63 -0.64
CA GLY A 51 14.96 3.20 -1.65
C GLY A 51 13.56 3.77 -1.40
N PHE A 52 12.55 2.99 -1.71
CA PHE A 52 11.14 3.34 -1.65
C PHE A 52 10.40 2.44 -0.68
N VAL A 53 9.43 2.99 0.03
CA VAL A 53 8.65 2.28 1.04
C VAL A 53 7.16 2.53 0.81
N VAL A 54 6.39 1.45 0.91
CA VAL A 54 4.94 1.44 0.96
C VAL A 54 4.51 1.25 2.41
N LEU A 55 3.69 2.16 2.91
CA LEU A 55 3.19 2.14 4.28
C LEU A 55 1.67 1.95 4.25
N TYR A 56 1.15 1.28 5.27
CA TYR A 56 -0.26 1.34 5.62
C TYR A 56 -0.40 2.28 6.81
N GLN A 57 -1.29 3.25 6.67
CA GLN A 57 -1.72 4.12 7.76
C GLN A 57 -3.14 3.74 8.15
N ASP A 58 -3.39 3.64 9.46
CA ASP A 58 -4.72 3.63 10.06
C ASP A 58 -4.69 4.47 11.35
N CYS A 59 -5.30 5.64 11.26
CA CYS A 59 -5.25 6.71 12.25
C CYS A 59 -3.79 7.07 12.57
N ASP A 60 -3.37 6.88 13.83
CA ASP A 60 -2.00 7.15 14.29
C ASP A 60 -1.06 5.94 14.16
N ASP A 61 -1.55 4.79 13.69
CA ASP A 61 -0.72 3.61 13.45
C ASP A 61 -0.22 3.59 12.00
N VAL A 62 1.10 3.66 11.84
CA VAL A 62 1.78 3.63 10.54
C VAL A 62 2.76 2.46 10.54
N ARG A 63 2.55 1.52 9.62
CA ARG A 63 3.37 0.32 9.50
C ARG A 63 3.88 0.10 8.07
N PRO A 64 5.10 -0.40 7.91
CA PRO A 64 5.61 -0.76 6.59
C PRO A 64 4.90 -2.01 6.05
N LEU A 65 4.50 -1.96 4.78
CA LEU A 65 3.99 -3.11 4.03
C LEU A 65 5.06 -3.68 3.09
N PHE A 66 5.80 -2.80 2.42
CA PHE A 66 6.78 -3.19 1.41
C PHE A 66 7.91 -2.17 1.33
N GLY A 67 9.12 -2.63 1.03
CA GLY A 67 10.28 -1.76 0.78
C GLY A 67 11.13 -2.34 -0.34
N SER A 68 11.64 -1.48 -1.23
CA SER A 68 12.54 -1.89 -2.30
C SER A 68 13.49 -0.74 -2.68
N PRO A 69 14.75 -1.04 -3.06
CA PRO A 69 15.63 -0.03 -3.67
C PRO A 69 15.12 0.45 -5.04
N GLY A 70 14.25 -0.33 -5.70
CA GLY A 70 13.72 -0.02 -7.03
C GLY A 70 12.37 0.69 -7.00
N PHE A 71 12.23 1.78 -7.76
CA PHE A 71 10.99 2.54 -7.86
C PHE A 71 9.85 1.70 -8.43
N ASP A 72 10.07 1.05 -9.58
CA ASP A 72 9.01 0.34 -10.31
C ASP A 72 8.42 -0.82 -9.49
N GLU A 73 9.26 -1.50 -8.72
CA GLU A 73 8.81 -2.59 -7.86
C GLU A 73 7.94 -2.08 -6.71
N ALA A 74 8.41 -1.03 -6.01
CA ALA A 74 7.65 -0.42 -4.94
C ALA A 74 6.35 0.23 -5.46
N ALA A 75 6.38 0.85 -6.64
CA ALA A 75 5.23 1.47 -7.28
C ALA A 75 4.15 0.43 -7.63
N ARG A 76 4.56 -0.74 -8.14
CA ARG A 76 3.64 -1.86 -8.38
C ARG A 76 2.99 -2.35 -7.09
N ALA A 77 3.79 -2.56 -6.04
CA ALA A 77 3.28 -2.97 -4.72
C ALA A 77 2.30 -1.93 -4.16
N PHE A 78 2.64 -0.65 -4.28
CA PHE A 78 1.78 0.45 -3.85
C PHE A 78 0.42 0.47 -4.56
N LEU A 79 0.40 0.38 -5.90
CA LEU A 79 -0.86 0.38 -6.66
C LEU A 79 -1.72 -0.84 -6.33
N GLU A 80 -1.10 -2.00 -6.10
CA GLU A 80 -1.80 -3.21 -5.69
C GLU A 80 -2.44 -3.05 -4.31
N GLU A 81 -1.68 -2.61 -3.30
CA GLU A 81 -2.19 -2.41 -1.94
C GLU A 81 -3.29 -1.35 -1.91
N ALA A 82 -3.10 -0.22 -2.59
CA ALA A 82 -4.09 0.85 -2.65
C ALA A 82 -5.39 0.39 -3.34
N SER A 83 -5.26 -0.42 -4.40
CA SER A 83 -6.42 -1.00 -5.08
C SER A 83 -7.20 -1.97 -4.18
N TRP A 84 -6.52 -2.75 -3.34
CA TRP A 84 -7.18 -3.63 -2.37
C TRP A 84 -7.85 -2.86 -1.24
N LEU A 85 -7.24 -1.79 -0.74
CA LEU A 85 -7.87 -0.92 0.24
C LEU A 85 -9.15 -0.29 -0.34
N ALA A 86 -9.06 0.29 -1.53
CA ALA A 86 -10.18 0.90 -2.25
C ALA A 86 -11.31 -0.09 -2.54
N ALA A 87 -10.99 -1.36 -2.79
CA ALA A 87 -11.98 -2.40 -3.04
C ALA A 87 -13.00 -2.58 -1.91
N SER A 88 -12.54 -2.49 -0.65
CA SER A 88 -13.41 -2.55 0.53
C SER A 88 -14.43 -1.41 0.58
N ARG A 89 -14.16 -0.32 -0.15
CA ARG A 89 -14.99 0.89 -0.28
C ARG A 89 -15.76 0.92 -1.61
N GLY A 90 -15.72 -0.18 -2.38
CA GLY A 90 -16.39 -0.29 -3.68
C GLY A 90 -15.70 0.47 -4.82
N ARG A 91 -14.42 0.84 -4.67
CA ARG A 91 -13.64 1.58 -5.67
C ARG A 91 -12.50 0.77 -6.27
N GLY A 92 -11.94 1.32 -7.35
CA GLY A 92 -10.74 0.79 -7.98
C GLY A 92 -10.94 -0.52 -8.78
N PRO A 93 -9.85 -1.08 -9.31
CA PRO A 93 -9.88 -2.25 -10.19
C PRO A 93 -10.37 -3.53 -9.52
N TYR A 94 -10.35 -3.57 -8.18
CA TYR A 94 -10.73 -4.72 -7.38
C TYR A 94 -12.08 -4.55 -6.66
N ALA A 95 -12.85 -3.51 -6.99
CA ALA A 95 -14.20 -3.32 -6.46
C ALA A 95 -15.07 -4.59 -6.60
N GLY A 96 -15.71 -5.00 -5.51
CA GLY A 96 -16.54 -6.21 -5.46
C GLY A 96 -15.76 -7.54 -5.47
N ARG A 97 -14.43 -7.50 -5.38
CA ARG A 97 -13.58 -8.69 -5.27
C ARG A 97 -13.13 -8.91 -3.84
N THR A 98 -12.90 -10.17 -3.48
CA THR A 98 -12.24 -10.54 -2.22
C THR A 98 -10.74 -10.65 -2.46
N ARG A 99 -9.95 -10.06 -1.56
CA ARG A 99 -8.49 -10.14 -1.63
C ARG A 99 -8.02 -11.58 -1.50
N PRO A 100 -7.16 -12.06 -2.42
CA PRO A 100 -6.48 -13.33 -2.22
C PRO A 100 -5.65 -13.24 -0.95
N THR A 101 -5.95 -14.10 0.02
CA THR A 101 -5.18 -14.33 1.24
C THR A 101 -4.02 -15.29 0.99
N GLY A 102 -3.94 -15.91 -0.19
CA GLY A 102 -2.96 -16.94 -0.52
C GLY A 102 -3.26 -18.29 0.16
N THR A 103 -4.41 -18.39 0.83
CA THR A 103 -4.88 -19.58 1.54
C THR A 103 -6.19 -20.12 0.99
N GLU A 104 -6.67 -19.60 -0.15
CA GLU A 104 -7.97 -20.02 -0.73
C GLU A 104 -8.05 -21.53 -1.02
N THR A 105 -6.90 -22.19 -1.18
CA THR A 105 -6.77 -23.63 -1.41
C THR A 105 -6.24 -24.41 -0.21
N TRP A 106 -5.99 -23.73 0.91
CA TRP A 106 -5.39 -24.36 2.08
C TRP A 106 -6.45 -25.12 2.87
N THR A 107 -6.09 -26.31 3.32
CA THR A 107 -6.93 -27.09 4.21
C THR A 107 -6.96 -26.47 5.61
N LEU A 108 -7.97 -26.82 6.41
CA LEU A 108 -8.10 -26.34 7.80
C LEU A 108 -6.85 -26.65 8.64
N ASP A 109 -6.20 -27.78 8.40
CA ASP A 109 -4.96 -28.17 9.07
C ASP A 109 -3.79 -27.23 8.71
N GLN A 110 -3.66 -26.85 7.43
CA GLN A 110 -2.62 -25.93 6.97
C GLN A 110 -2.80 -24.51 7.54
N LEU A 111 -4.05 -24.07 7.69
CA LEU A 111 -4.39 -22.80 8.35
C LEU A 111 -4.02 -22.83 9.84
N THR A 112 -4.34 -23.92 10.54
CA THR A 112 -4.05 -24.08 11.97
C THR A 112 -2.55 -24.10 12.25
N ASP A 113 -1.78 -24.79 11.42
CA ASP A 113 -0.33 -24.88 11.53
C ASP A 113 0.38 -23.55 11.24
N ALA A 114 -0.14 -22.75 10.30
CA ALA A 114 0.34 -21.41 10.06
C ALA A 114 0.06 -20.48 11.26
N PHE A 115 -1.14 -20.57 11.83
CA PHE A 115 -1.52 -19.79 13.01
C PHE A 115 -0.68 -20.13 14.25
N ALA A 116 -0.44 -21.43 14.49
CA ALA A 116 0.38 -21.92 15.59
C ALA A 116 1.85 -21.46 15.48
N ARG A 117 2.39 -21.32 14.27
CA ARG A 117 3.74 -20.78 14.05
C ARG A 117 3.82 -19.27 14.30
N ARG A 118 2.75 -18.53 13.98
CA ARG A 118 2.69 -17.07 14.15
C ARG A 118 2.56 -16.64 15.60
N THR A 119 1.88 -17.42 16.43
CA THR A 119 1.67 -17.14 17.87
C THR A 119 2.84 -17.56 18.77
N ARG A 120 3.86 -18.23 18.22
CA ARG A 120 5.08 -18.64 18.93
C ARG A 120 6.29 -17.71 18.70
N ARG A 121 6.10 -16.58 18.01
CA ARG A 121 7.12 -15.54 17.81
C ARG A 121 6.90 -14.36 18.74
#